data_AF-A0A839LLB6-F1
#
_entry.id   AF-A0A839LLB6-F1
#
_cell.length_a   1.000
_cell.length_b   1.000
_cell.length_c   1.000
_cell.angle_alpha   90.00
_cell.angle_beta   90.00
_cell.angle_gamma   90.00
#
_symmetry.space_group_name_H-M   'P 1'
#
loop_
_entity.id
_entity.type
_entity.pdbx_description
1 polymer ?
#
loop_
_entity_poly.entity_id
_entity_poly.type
_entity_poly.pdbx_seq_one_letter_code
_entity_poly.pdbx_strand_id
1 'polypeptide(L)'
;AQRCSGLESGVPLVTALLNYRHSQGQSQEPAELPPALQGIEQIAAQERTNYPFTLSVDDLGDAGLALSAQVSTPAQAPRVCALMQQALQGLVLALQSAPD
;
A
#
# COMPACT_ATOMS: atom_id res chain seq x y z
N ALA A 1 12.12 -19.92 -10.92
CA ALA A 1 10.98 -19.01 -11.17
C ALA A 1 11.07 -18.35 -12.55
N GLN A 2 12.03 -17.44 -12.81
CA GLN A 2 12.05 -16.65 -14.06
C GLN A 2 12.36 -17.48 -15.32
N ARG A 3 13.24 -18.48 -15.19
CA ARG A 3 13.52 -19.44 -16.27
C ARG A 3 12.37 -20.40 -16.57
N CYS A 4 11.35 -20.45 -15.72
CA CYS A 4 10.19 -21.32 -15.86
C CYS A 4 8.89 -20.54 -16.11
N SER A 5 8.94 -19.21 -16.21
CA SER A 5 7.75 -18.38 -16.36
C SER A 5 7.27 -18.23 -17.80
N GLY A 6 8.03 -18.74 -18.78
CA GLY A 6 7.72 -18.60 -20.21
C GLY A 6 7.86 -17.17 -20.74
N LEU A 7 8.36 -16.24 -19.93
CA LEU A 7 8.58 -14.84 -20.32
C LEU A 7 9.91 -14.69 -21.04
N GLU A 8 9.96 -13.72 -21.97
CA GLU A 8 11.20 -13.32 -22.63
C GLU A 8 12.24 -12.83 -21.62
N SER A 9 13.51 -13.01 -21.96
CA SER A 9 14.61 -12.53 -21.12
C SER A 9 14.53 -11.01 -20.95
N GLY A 10 14.61 -10.54 -19.70
CA GLY A 10 14.53 -9.12 -19.37
C GLY A 10 13.14 -8.63 -18.95
N VAL A 11 12.09 -9.45 -19.09
CA VAL A 11 10.75 -9.10 -18.60
C VAL A 11 10.66 -9.32 -17.08
N PRO A 12 10.14 -8.35 -16.30
CA PRO A 12 9.92 -8.53 -14.87
C PRO A 12 8.89 -9.62 -14.62
N LEU A 13 9.20 -10.56 -13.72
CA LEU A 13 8.26 -11.59 -13.24
C LEU A 13 7.05 -10.99 -12.51
N VAL A 14 7.27 -9.86 -11.84
CA VAL A 14 6.29 -9.17 -11.01
C VAL A 14 6.34 -7.70 -11.38
N THR A 15 5.20 -7.15 -11.78
CA THR A 15 5.03 -5.76 -12.21
C THR A 15 4.10 -4.97 -11.28
N ALA A 16 3.46 -5.66 -10.34
CA ALA A 16 2.53 -5.10 -9.36
C ALA A 16 2.81 -5.70 -7.98
N LEU A 17 2.79 -4.86 -6.95
CA LEU A 17 2.93 -5.26 -5.56
C LEU A 17 1.68 -4.84 -4.76
N LEU A 18 1.13 -5.76 -3.98
CA LEU A 18 0.15 -5.47 -2.94
C LEU A 18 0.85 -5.63 -1.60
N ASN A 19 0.86 -4.59 -0.78
CA ASN A 19 1.46 -4.61 0.55
C ASN A 19 0.36 -4.44 1.60
N TYR A 20 0.26 -5.35 2.56
CA TYR A 20 -0.63 -5.20 3.72
C TYR A 20 0.24 -5.03 4.96
N ARG A 21 0.06 -3.92 5.66
CA ARG A 21 0.85 -3.58 6.85
C ARG A 21 -0.09 -3.47 8.03
N HIS A 22 0.12 -4.34 8.99
CA HIS A 22 -0.57 -4.25 10.27
C HIS A 22 0.22 -3.29 11.17
N SER A 23 -0.33 -2.10 11.37
CA SER A 23 0.30 -0.98 12.04
C SER A 23 -0.47 -0.55 13.29
N GLN A 24 -1.26 -1.45 13.88
CA GLN A 24 -1.96 -1.17 15.14
C GLN A 24 -1.01 -0.67 16.23
N GLY A 25 -1.33 0.48 16.81
CA GLY A 25 -0.53 1.12 17.86
C GLY A 25 0.66 1.95 17.35
N GLN A 26 0.92 2.01 16.04
CA GLN A 26 1.78 3.04 15.46
C GLN A 26 0.93 4.29 15.24
N SER A 27 1.20 5.35 16.01
CA SER A 27 0.57 6.65 15.80
C SER A 27 0.87 7.14 14.39
N GLN A 28 -0.15 7.67 13.69
CA GLN A 28 0.06 8.43 12.45
C GLN A 28 0.82 9.75 12.67
N GLU A 29 1.03 10.12 13.94
CA GLU A 29 1.92 11.18 14.34
C GLU A 29 3.36 10.88 13.85
N PRO A 30 4.10 11.91 13.40
CA PRO A 30 5.51 11.75 13.04
C PRO A 30 6.23 11.05 14.19
N ALA A 31 6.82 9.88 13.92
CA ALA A 31 7.63 9.20 14.92
C ALA A 31 8.69 10.19 15.41
N GLU A 32 8.78 10.37 16.74
CA GLU A 32 9.85 11.18 17.31
C GLU A 32 11.18 10.70 16.75
N LEU A 33 11.91 11.62 16.10
CA LEU A 33 13.18 11.26 15.50
C LEU A 33 14.11 10.75 16.61
N PRO A 34 14.92 9.71 16.32
CA PRO A 34 15.91 9.21 17.26
C PRO A 34 16.74 10.36 17.85
N PRO A 35 17.19 10.27 19.12
CA PRO A 35 18.03 11.31 19.73
C PRO A 35 19.28 11.67 18.92
N ALA A 36 19.77 10.75 18.08
CA ALA A 36 20.88 10.99 17.16
C ALA A 36 20.57 12.00 16.02
N LEU A 37 19.30 12.33 15.79
CA LEU A 37 18.83 13.27 14.76
C LEU A 37 18.23 14.55 15.39
N GLN A 38 18.60 14.87 16.63
CA GLN A 38 18.12 16.06 17.33
C GLN A 38 18.45 17.34 16.53
N GLY A 39 17.46 18.20 16.31
CA GLY A 39 17.58 19.41 15.48
C GLY A 39 17.32 19.20 13.98
N ILE A 40 17.03 17.97 13.54
CA ILE A 40 16.53 17.67 12.20
C ILE A 40 15.00 17.64 12.24
N GLU A 41 14.36 18.22 11.23
CA GLU A 41 12.91 18.22 11.07
C GLU A 41 12.51 17.27 9.93
N GLN A 42 11.55 16.38 10.18
CA GLN A 42 11.00 15.53 9.13
C GLN A 42 9.96 16.32 8.32
N ILE A 43 10.35 16.76 7.13
CA ILE A 43 9.45 17.50 6.22
C ILE A 43 8.47 16.55 5.52
N ALA A 44 8.95 15.40 5.06
CA ALA A 44 8.13 14.38 4.41
C ALA A 44 8.84 13.02 4.42
N ALA A 45 8.06 11.94 4.42
CA ALA A 45 8.52 10.59 4.13
C ALA A 45 7.79 10.09 2.88
N GLN A 46 8.55 9.53 1.93
CA GLN A 46 7.97 8.93 0.73
C GLN A 46 8.60 7.58 0.50
N GLU A 47 7.79 6.54 0.57
CA GLU A 47 8.17 5.22 0.12
C GLU A 47 8.34 5.23 -1.39
N ARG A 48 9.45 4.67 -1.89
CA ARG A 48 9.71 4.51 -3.31
C ARG A 48 9.75 3.03 -3.65
N THR A 49 9.18 2.69 -4.78
CA THR A 49 9.11 1.33 -5.32
C THR A 49 9.68 1.30 -6.73
N ASN A 50 10.37 0.21 -7.09
CA ASN A 50 10.81 -0.04 -8.46
C ASN A 50 9.74 -0.76 -9.30
N TYR A 51 8.57 -1.04 -8.72
CA TYR A 51 7.46 -1.68 -9.41
C TYR A 51 6.58 -0.65 -10.12
N PRO A 52 6.16 -0.89 -11.37
CA PRO A 52 5.26 0.00 -12.11
C PRO A 52 3.92 0.29 -11.40
N PHE A 53 3.49 -0.61 -10.53
CA PHE A 53 2.29 -0.50 -9.70
C PHE A 53 2.56 -1.04 -8.29
N THR A 54 2.15 -0.31 -7.27
CA THR A 54 2.13 -0.75 -5.88
C THR A 54 0.90 -0.19 -5.19
N LEU A 55 0.20 -1.03 -4.43
CA LEU A 55 -0.90 -0.64 -3.56
C LEU A 55 -0.57 -1.11 -2.15
N SER A 56 -0.59 -0.20 -1.18
CA SER A 56 -0.40 -0.49 0.23
C SER A 56 -1.72 -0.30 0.97
N VAL A 57 -2.03 -1.27 1.83
CA VAL A 57 -3.15 -1.27 2.76
C VAL A 57 -2.56 -1.23 4.16
N ASP A 58 -2.76 -0.11 4.84
CA ASP A 58 -2.34 0.10 6.21
C ASP A 58 -3.53 -0.18 7.14
N ASP A 59 -3.42 -1.26 7.92
CA ASP A 59 -4.38 -1.62 8.94
C ASP A 59 -4.02 -0.93 10.25
N LEU A 60 -4.80 0.09 10.57
CA LEU A 60 -4.65 0.95 11.74
C LEU A 60 -5.54 0.48 12.90
N GLY A 61 -6.12 -0.72 12.80
CA GLY A 61 -7.04 -1.27 13.81
C GLY A 61 -8.34 -0.51 13.85
N ASP A 62 -8.70 0.02 15.02
CA ASP A 62 -9.97 0.72 15.23
C ASP A 62 -10.11 1.99 14.38
N ALA A 63 -8.98 2.58 13.95
CA ALA A 63 -8.97 3.72 13.02
C ALA A 63 -9.28 3.32 11.57
N GLY A 64 -9.37 2.01 11.28
CA GLY A 64 -9.71 1.46 9.97
C GLY A 64 -8.52 1.19 9.07
N LEU A 65 -8.80 1.12 7.76
CA LEU A 65 -7.78 0.88 6.73
C LEU A 65 -7.43 2.18 6.00
N ALA A 66 -6.15 2.45 5.82
CA ALA A 66 -5.66 3.49 4.92
C ALA A 66 -5.10 2.87 3.63
N LEU A 67 -5.39 3.52 2.50
CA LEU A 67 -4.99 3.05 1.17
C LEU A 67 -4.04 4.06 0.53
N SER A 68 -2.87 3.58 0.09
CA SER A 68 -1.93 4.39 -0.70
C SER A 68 -1.49 3.63 -1.95
N ALA A 69 -1.41 4.33 -3.08
CA ALA A 69 -1.01 3.73 -4.35
C ALA A 69 0.17 4.50 -4.96
N GLN A 70 1.15 3.74 -5.45
CA GLN A 70 2.25 4.24 -6.28
C GLN A 70 2.11 3.60 -7.65
N VAL A 71 1.84 4.41 -8.66
CA VAL A 71 1.65 3.94 -10.03
C VAL A 71 2.48 4.75 -11.00
N SER A 72 2.88 4.13 -12.11
CA SER A 72 3.70 4.76 -13.15
C SER A 72 3.10 6.04 -13.72
N THR A 73 1.77 6.20 -13.65
CA THR A 73 1.05 7.44 -13.96
C THR A 73 0.45 8.03 -12.67
N PRO A 74 1.15 8.89 -11.92
CA PRO A 74 0.76 9.32 -10.58
C PRO A 74 -0.67 9.89 -10.48
N ALA A 75 -1.16 10.55 -11.53
CA ALA A 75 -2.53 11.08 -11.61
C ALA A 75 -3.63 10.00 -11.49
N GLN A 76 -3.30 8.72 -11.70
CA GLN A 76 -4.24 7.60 -11.57
C GLN A 76 -4.28 7.01 -10.16
N ALA A 77 -3.32 7.32 -9.28
CA ALA A 77 -3.25 6.75 -7.92
C ALA A 77 -4.55 6.96 -7.12
N PRO A 78 -5.19 8.15 -7.11
CA PRO A 78 -6.45 8.35 -6.37
C PRO A 78 -7.58 7.45 -6.88
N ARG A 79 -7.65 7.23 -8.20
CA ARG A 79 -8.66 6.35 -8.80
C ARG A 79 -8.44 4.89 -8.40
N VAL A 80 -7.20 4.44 -8.32
CA VAL A 80 -6.86 3.10 -7.85
C VAL A 80 -7.30 2.91 -6.40
N CYS A 81 -7.01 3.88 -5.52
CA CYS A 81 -7.48 3.83 -4.14
C CYS A 81 -9.00 3.79 -4.04
N ALA A 82 -9.72 4.61 -4.81
CA ALA A 82 -11.19 4.62 -4.82
C ALA A 82 -11.78 3.28 -5.28
N LEU A 83 -11.22 2.67 -6.32
CA LEU A 83 -11.65 1.35 -6.79
C LEU A 83 -11.43 0.28 -5.73
N MET A 84 -10.26 0.28 -5.07
CA MET A 84 -9.98 -0.67 -4.00
C MET A 84 -10.91 -0.46 -2.80
N GLN A 85 -11.16 0.79 -2.41
CA GLN A 85 -12.12 1.12 -1.36
C GLN A 85 -13.51 0.56 -1.69
N GLN A 86 -14.00 0.76 -2.91
CA GLN A 86 -15.30 0.23 -3.34
C GLN A 86 -15.32 -1.31 -3.32
N ALA A 87 -14.23 -1.96 -3.75
CA ALA A 87 -14.12 -3.41 -3.72
C ALA A 87 -14.16 -3.95 -2.27
N LEU A 88 -13.44 -3.32 -1.34
CA LEU A 88 -13.44 -3.68 0.08
C LEU A 88 -14.82 -3.47 0.72
N GLN A 89 -15.50 -2.35 0.41
CA GLN A 89 -16.86 -2.11 0.88
C GLN A 89 -17.83 -3.18 0.36
N GLY A 90 -17.75 -3.53 -0.93
CA GLY A 90 -18.54 -4.60 -1.52
C GLY A 90 -18.29 -5.96 -0.86
N LEU A 91 -17.02 -6.28 -0.56
CA LEU A 91 -16.65 -7.50 0.13
C LEU A 91 -17.23 -7.55 1.56
N VAL A 92 -17.12 -6.46 2.32
CA VAL A 92 -17.70 -6.36 3.66
C VAL A 92 -19.21 -6.56 3.62
N LEU A 93 -19.91 -5.89 2.70
CA LEU A 93 -21.35 -6.05 2.52
C LEU A 93 -21.73 -7.49 2.17
N ALA A 94 -21.01 -8.12 1.24
CA ALA A 94 -21.24 -9.50 0.85
C ALA A 94 -21.08 -10.45 2.05
N LEU A 95 -19.98 -10.35 2.77
CA LEU A 95 -19.69 -11.16 3.96
C LEU A 95 -20.68 -10.93 5.11
N GLN A 96 -21.21 -9.71 5.25
CA GLN A 96 -22.27 -9.42 6.23
C GLN A 96 -23.61 -10.05 5.84
N SER A 97 -23.90 -10.14 4.53
CA SER A 97 -25.16 -10.67 4.01
C SER A 97 -25.17 -12.21 3.86
N ALA A 98 -24.00 -12.81 3.66
CA ALA A 98 -23.79 -14.25 3.49
C ALA A 98 -22.37 -14.62 3.96
N PRO A 99 -22.19 -14.96 5.26
CA PRO A 99 -20.87 -15.16 5.87
C PRO A 99 -20.20 -16.52 5.56
N ASP A 100 -20.79 -17.34 4.69
CA ASP A 100 -20.34 -18.71 4.37
C ASP A 100 -19.30 -18.77 3.24
#